data_AF-A0A7C4SK05-F1
#
_entry.id   AF-A0A7C4SK05-F1
#
_cell.length_a   1.000
_cell.length_b   1.000
_cell.length_c   1.000
_cell.angle_alpha   90.00
_cell.angle_beta   90.00
_cell.angle_gamma   90.00
#
_symmetry.space_group_name_H-M   'P 1'
#
loop_
_entity.id
_entity.type
_entity.pdbx_description
1 polymer ?
#
loop_
_entity_poly.entity_id
_entity_poly.type
_entity_poly.pdbx_seq_one_letter_code
_entity_poly.pdbx_strand_id
1 'polypeptide(L)'
;MSELTRDLKEVLSKLANIKYLSPDFKVTVTLSYPYLEGVDESVLEDLIRNELVVRKVVDVVIACAKCGSLSISTKYACPACSSVNMIKSRLIQHVSCGYTDSEVKFPRKENGVLICPKCGAGISDERELKVYATFFECVLCHFKTSSPDIIHKCHNCGNIFKPADALLRPLYMYELSNKGRELLK
;
A
#
# COMPACT_ATOMS: atom_id res chain seq x y z
N MET A 1 36.40 -20.08 1.88
CA MET A 1 35.66 -19.39 0.80
C MET A 1 34.77 -20.43 0.14
N SER A 2 33.47 -20.45 0.45
CA SER A 2 32.53 -21.40 -0.16
C SER A 2 32.49 -21.20 -1.66
N GLU A 3 32.61 -22.28 -2.44
CA GLU A 3 32.43 -22.21 -3.89
C GLU A 3 31.04 -21.64 -4.21
N LEU A 4 31.03 -20.52 -4.93
CA LEU A 4 29.80 -19.89 -5.40
C LEU A 4 29.11 -20.86 -6.36
N THR A 5 27.84 -21.18 -6.09
CA THR A 5 27.04 -22.07 -6.94
C THR A 5 26.94 -21.51 -8.37
N ARG A 6 26.66 -22.40 -9.34
CA ARG A 6 26.53 -22.02 -10.76
C ARG A 6 25.51 -20.89 -10.96
N ASP A 7 24.41 -20.95 -10.24
CA ASP A 7 23.31 -19.98 -10.34
C ASP A 7 23.73 -18.59 -9.82
N LEU A 8 24.51 -18.53 -8.74
CA LEU A 8 25.03 -17.26 -8.23
C LEU A 8 25.99 -16.60 -9.23
N LYS A 9 26.84 -17.39 -9.89
CA LYS A 9 27.74 -16.88 -10.94
C LYS A 9 26.97 -16.34 -12.15
N GLU A 10 25.87 -16.98 -12.53
CA GLU A 10 25.02 -16.53 -13.64
C GLU A 10 24.29 -15.22 -13.31
N VAL A 11 23.78 -15.04 -12.10
CA VAL A 11 23.13 -13.78 -11.70
C VAL A 11 24.15 -12.65 -11.65
N LEU A 12 25.33 -12.88 -11.07
CA LEU A 12 26.39 -11.87 -10.99
C LEU A 12 26.85 -11.41 -12.38
N SER A 13 26.95 -12.31 -13.36
CA SER A 13 27.33 -11.92 -14.73
C SER A 13 26.28 -11.01 -15.39
N LYS A 14 24.99 -11.25 -15.14
CA LYS A 14 23.90 -10.38 -15.61
C LYS A 14 23.92 -9.01 -14.92
N LEU A 15 24.30 -8.96 -13.64
CA LEU A 15 24.39 -7.71 -12.87
C LEU A 15 25.66 -6.90 -13.15
N ALA A 16 26.72 -7.52 -13.68
CA ALA A 16 28.03 -6.89 -13.86
C ALA A 16 27.99 -5.59 -14.68
N ASN A 17 27.00 -5.47 -15.59
CA ASN A 17 26.83 -4.29 -16.46
C ASN A 17 25.70 -3.34 -16.00
N ILE A 18 25.10 -3.60 -14.84
CA ILE A 18 23.97 -2.84 -14.32
C ILE A 18 24.40 -2.11 -13.05
N LYS A 19 24.39 -0.77 -13.08
CA LYS A 19 24.76 0.05 -11.92
C LYS A 19 23.77 -0.11 -10.75
N TYR A 20 22.48 -0.21 -11.04
CA TYR A 20 21.42 -0.41 -10.06
C TYR A 20 20.32 -1.30 -10.65
N LEU A 21 19.94 -2.36 -9.93
CA LEU A 21 18.78 -3.17 -10.26
C LEU A 21 17.60 -2.70 -9.40
N SER A 22 16.62 -2.05 -10.01
CA SER A 22 15.36 -1.69 -9.35
C SER A 22 14.21 -2.55 -9.86
N PRO A 23 13.26 -2.97 -9.02
CA PRO A 23 12.07 -3.69 -9.48
C PRO A 23 11.20 -2.78 -10.37
N ASP A 24 10.69 -3.34 -11.48
CA ASP A 24 9.57 -2.75 -12.21
C ASP A 24 8.26 -3.21 -11.55
N PHE A 25 7.61 -2.31 -10.80
CA PHE A 25 6.38 -2.61 -10.07
C PHE A 25 5.19 -1.88 -10.70
N LYS A 26 4.29 -2.65 -11.30
CA LYS A 26 3.07 -2.16 -11.96
C LYS A 26 1.85 -2.63 -11.20
N VAL A 27 0.95 -1.68 -10.93
CA VAL A 27 -0.41 -1.96 -10.49
C VAL A 27 -1.29 -1.70 -11.70
N THR A 28 -2.24 -2.60 -11.98
CA THR A 28 -3.21 -2.42 -13.05
C THR A 28 -4.59 -2.58 -12.43
N VAL A 29 -5.46 -1.61 -12.68
CA VAL A 29 -6.85 -1.64 -12.22
C VAL A 29 -7.72 -1.66 -13.48
N THR A 30 -8.52 -2.71 -13.61
CA THR A 30 -9.48 -2.87 -14.70
C THR A 30 -10.88 -2.84 -14.11
N LEU A 31 -11.72 -1.94 -14.60
CA LEU A 31 -13.16 -1.94 -14.33
C LEU A 31 -13.83 -2.77 -15.41
N SER A 32 -14.63 -3.76 -15.01
CA SER A 32 -15.39 -4.58 -15.94
C SER A 32 -16.83 -4.78 -15.47
N TYR A 33 -17.73 -4.92 -16.46
CA TYR A 33 -19.11 -5.35 -16.27
C TYR A 33 -19.24 -6.74 -16.91
N PRO A 34 -19.19 -7.85 -16.14
CA PRO A 34 -19.05 -9.21 -16.71
C PRO A 34 -20.10 -9.62 -17.74
N TYR A 35 -21.30 -9.02 -17.70
CA TYR A 35 -22.38 -9.31 -18.65
C TYR A 35 -22.44 -8.33 -19.83
N LEU A 36 -21.51 -7.39 -19.91
CA LEU A 36 -21.40 -6.36 -20.96
C LEU A 36 -20.00 -6.36 -21.57
N GLU A 37 -19.31 -7.51 -21.56
CA GLU A 37 -18.02 -7.64 -22.23
C GLU A 37 -18.16 -7.32 -23.73
N GLY A 38 -17.28 -6.46 -24.24
CA GLY A 38 -17.32 -6.00 -25.63
C GLY A 38 -18.35 -4.90 -25.92
N VAL A 39 -19.17 -4.49 -24.94
CA VAL A 39 -20.03 -3.31 -25.06
C VAL A 39 -19.23 -2.06 -24.70
N ASP A 40 -19.24 -1.06 -25.57
CA ASP A 40 -18.61 0.24 -25.29
C ASP A 40 -19.33 0.93 -24.11
N GLU A 41 -18.55 1.52 -23.19
CA GLU A 41 -19.08 2.28 -22.06
C GLU A 41 -19.98 3.43 -22.52
N SER A 42 -19.79 3.96 -23.75
CA SER A 42 -20.68 4.96 -24.35
C SER A 42 -22.13 4.48 -24.48
N VAL A 43 -22.36 3.17 -24.67
CA VAL A 43 -23.71 2.60 -24.78
C VAL A 43 -24.44 2.68 -23.45
N LEU A 44 -23.73 2.54 -22.31
CA LEU A 44 -24.34 2.70 -20.99
C LEU A 44 -24.84 4.13 -20.78
N GLU A 45 -24.08 5.12 -21.23
CA GLU A 45 -24.52 6.52 -21.19
C GLU A 45 -25.75 6.76 -22.08
N ASP A 46 -25.83 6.10 -23.24
CA ASP A 46 -27.02 6.16 -24.10
C ASP A 46 -28.26 5.55 -23.43
N LEU A 47 -28.11 4.41 -22.75
CA LEU A 47 -29.20 3.78 -21.99
C LEU A 47 -29.69 4.67 -20.84
N ILE A 48 -28.78 5.39 -20.18
CA ILE A 48 -29.13 6.38 -19.14
C ILE A 48 -29.89 7.55 -19.77
N ARG A 49 -29.37 8.14 -20.86
CA ARG A 49 -29.99 9.30 -21.52
C ARG A 49 -31.40 9.00 -22.03
N ASN A 50 -31.67 7.75 -22.40
CA ASN A 50 -33.00 7.30 -22.84
C ASN A 50 -33.90 6.80 -21.70
N GLU A 51 -33.44 6.90 -20.45
CA GLU A 51 -34.14 6.44 -19.24
C GLU A 51 -34.46 4.94 -19.25
N LEU A 52 -33.66 4.13 -19.95
CA LEU A 52 -33.83 2.68 -20.04
C LEU A 52 -33.15 1.95 -18.87
N VAL A 53 -32.13 2.57 -18.30
CA VAL A 53 -31.47 2.12 -17.07
C VAL A 53 -31.36 3.26 -16.07
N VAL A 54 -31.30 2.90 -14.80
CA VAL A 54 -30.97 3.79 -13.70
C VAL A 54 -29.59 3.42 -13.19
N ARG A 55 -28.69 4.40 -13.06
CA ARG A 55 -27.38 4.19 -12.43
C ARG A 55 -27.43 4.45 -10.94
N LYS A 56 -26.70 3.66 -10.15
CA LYS A 56 -26.51 3.87 -8.69
C LYS A 56 -25.01 3.78 -8.38
N VAL A 57 -24.51 4.67 -7.54
CA VAL A 57 -23.11 4.63 -7.08
C VAL A 57 -22.95 3.41 -6.16
N VAL A 58 -21.94 2.58 -6.44
CA VAL A 58 -21.58 1.43 -5.61
C VAL A 58 -20.32 1.64 -4.81
N ASP A 59 -19.42 2.47 -5.33
CA ASP A 59 -18.15 2.77 -4.72
C ASP A 59 -17.63 4.12 -5.25
N VAL A 60 -16.66 4.71 -4.56
CA VAL A 60 -15.95 5.91 -4.98
C VAL A 60 -14.46 5.69 -4.81
N VAL A 61 -13.73 5.64 -5.92
CA VAL A 61 -12.31 5.30 -5.95
C VAL A 61 -11.43 6.52 -6.17
N ILE A 62 -10.18 6.43 -5.73
CA ILE A 62 -9.17 7.48 -5.95
C ILE A 62 -8.65 7.39 -7.39
N ALA A 63 -8.69 8.53 -8.09
CA ALA A 63 -8.14 8.70 -9.42
C ALA A 63 -7.02 9.75 -9.42
N CYS A 64 -6.04 9.58 -10.32
CA CYS A 64 -4.98 10.55 -10.50
C CYS A 64 -5.53 11.85 -11.11
N ALA A 65 -5.34 12.98 -10.44
CA ALA A 65 -5.73 14.29 -10.95
C ALA A 65 -5.05 14.69 -12.27
N LYS A 66 -3.87 14.11 -12.57
CA LYS A 66 -3.11 14.43 -13.79
C LYS A 66 -3.51 13.59 -15.00
N CYS A 67 -3.93 12.34 -14.82
CA CYS A 67 -4.14 11.43 -15.97
C CYS A 67 -5.39 10.54 -15.86
N GLY A 68 -6.24 10.74 -14.84
CA GLY A 68 -7.48 9.98 -14.64
C GLY A 68 -7.32 8.50 -14.27
N SER A 69 -6.09 7.98 -14.22
CA SER A 69 -5.82 6.57 -13.91
C SER A 69 -6.25 6.21 -12.49
N LEU A 70 -6.86 5.03 -12.35
CA LEU A 70 -7.20 4.39 -11.07
C LEU A 70 -6.05 3.59 -10.48
N SER A 71 -4.93 3.46 -11.19
CA SER A 71 -3.78 2.71 -10.71
C SER A 71 -2.96 3.53 -9.71
N ILE A 72 -3.45 3.53 -8.47
CA ILE A 72 -2.94 4.34 -7.37
C ILE A 72 -2.53 3.44 -6.20
N SER A 73 -1.38 3.73 -5.58
CA SER A 73 -1.07 3.18 -4.25
C SER A 73 -0.96 4.29 -3.21
N THR A 74 -1.48 4.01 -2.01
CA THR A 74 -1.29 4.84 -0.83
C THR A 74 0.03 4.47 -0.14
N LYS A 75 0.78 5.47 0.29
CA LYS A 75 2.05 5.34 1.01
C LYS A 75 2.00 6.18 2.28
N TYR A 76 2.67 5.68 3.31
CA TYR A 76 3.02 6.47 4.49
C TYR A 76 4.40 7.10 4.28
N ALA A 77 4.50 8.40 4.47
CA ALA A 77 5.72 9.18 4.33
C ALA A 77 6.10 9.84 5.65
N CYS A 78 7.40 10.01 5.85
CA CYS A 78 7.94 10.71 6.99
C CYS A 78 7.60 12.21 6.92
N PRO A 79 6.92 12.80 7.92
CA PRO A 79 6.66 14.25 7.91
C PRO A 79 7.93 15.10 7.96
N ALA A 80 9.06 14.55 8.44
CA ALA A 80 10.32 15.29 8.57
C ALA A 80 11.20 15.26 7.31
N CYS A 81 11.14 14.20 6.49
CA CYS A 81 12.04 14.04 5.34
C CYS A 81 11.36 13.48 4.08
N SER A 82 10.05 13.28 4.09
CA SER A 82 9.23 12.75 2.99
C SER A 82 9.57 11.33 2.53
N SER A 83 10.50 10.64 3.20
CA SER A 83 10.83 9.24 2.89
C SER A 83 9.64 8.33 3.15
N VAL A 84 9.33 7.44 2.21
CA VAL A 84 8.29 6.41 2.35
C VAL A 84 8.78 5.16 3.09
N ASN A 85 10.06 5.12 3.48
CA ASN A 85 10.63 4.01 4.23
C ASN A 85 10.30 4.14 5.72
N MET A 86 9.02 3.91 6.02
CA MET A 86 8.43 3.96 7.36
C MET A 86 8.18 2.55 7.86
N ILE A 87 8.57 2.27 9.11
CA ILE A 87 8.28 1.00 9.78
C ILE A 87 7.33 1.24 10.96
N LYS A 88 6.43 0.30 11.21
CA LYS A 88 5.59 0.31 12.42
C LYS A 88 6.42 -0.25 13.58
N SER A 89 6.43 0.45 14.70
CA SER A 89 7.14 0.05 15.92
C SER A 89 6.26 0.27 17.15
N ARG A 90 6.67 -0.33 18.26
CA ARG A 90 6.06 -0.17 19.58
C ARG A 90 7.08 0.42 20.54
N LEU A 91 6.66 1.31 21.44
CA LEU A 91 7.46 1.68 22.62
C LEU A 91 7.23 0.57 23.64
N ILE A 92 8.25 -0.24 23.90
CA ILE A 92 8.14 -1.40 24.78
C ILE A 92 9.12 -1.27 25.95
N GLN A 93 8.71 -1.79 27.10
CA GLN A 93 9.57 -1.98 28.26
C GLN A 93 9.71 -3.45 28.58
N HIS A 94 10.94 -3.89 28.82
CA HIS A 94 11.18 -5.18 29.44
C HIS A 94 10.88 -5.07 30.94
N VAL A 95 9.84 -5.79 31.40
CA VAL A 95 9.29 -5.67 32.75
C VAL A 95 10.33 -5.96 33.83
N SER A 96 11.16 -7.00 33.66
CA SER A 96 12.10 -7.43 34.71
C SER A 96 13.24 -6.45 34.98
N CYS A 97 13.75 -5.74 33.97
CA CYS A 97 14.92 -4.84 34.10
C CYS A 97 14.60 -3.36 33.89
N GLY A 98 13.35 -3.05 33.53
CA GLY A 98 12.82 -1.70 33.31
C GLY A 98 13.28 -0.99 32.03
N TYR A 99 14.14 -1.59 31.20
CA TYR A 99 14.62 -0.96 29.96
C TYR A 99 13.47 -0.68 29.00
N THR A 100 13.38 0.55 28.50
CA THR A 100 12.27 1.05 27.66
C THR A 100 12.82 1.72 26.41
N ASP A 101 12.46 1.23 25.23
CA ASP A 101 12.80 1.86 23.94
C ASP A 101 11.88 1.33 22.81
N SER A 102 12.10 1.78 21.58
CA SER A 102 11.46 1.26 20.37
C SER A 102 11.78 -0.22 20.20
N GLU A 103 10.78 -1.04 19.91
CA GLU A 103 10.91 -2.49 19.71
C GLU A 103 11.96 -2.84 18.64
N VAL A 104 12.13 -1.98 17.64
CA VAL A 104 13.15 -2.16 16.57
C VAL A 104 14.58 -2.17 17.11
N LYS A 105 14.82 -1.63 18.31
CA LYS A 105 16.14 -1.69 18.98
C LYS A 105 16.33 -2.92 19.86
N PHE A 106 15.33 -3.78 19.97
CA PHE A 106 15.45 -5.07 20.63
C PHE A 106 15.83 -6.10 19.56
N PRO A 107 17.07 -6.61 19.53
CA PRO A 107 17.48 -7.60 18.54
C PRO A 107 16.62 -8.86 18.64
N ARG A 108 16.41 -9.54 17.52
CA ARG A 108 15.74 -10.85 17.48
C ARG A 108 16.75 -11.95 17.19
N LYS A 109 16.67 -13.06 17.93
CA LYS A 109 17.34 -14.31 17.56
C LYS A 109 16.65 -14.93 16.34
N GLU A 110 17.31 -15.90 15.70
CA GLU A 110 16.77 -16.62 14.53
C GLU A 110 15.42 -17.29 14.81
N ASN A 111 15.18 -17.72 16.05
CA ASN A 111 13.90 -18.28 16.49
C ASN A 111 12.82 -17.23 16.82
N GLY A 112 13.06 -15.95 16.53
CA GLY A 112 12.13 -14.84 16.73
C GLY A 112 12.11 -14.21 18.13
N VAL A 113 12.83 -14.79 19.10
CA VAL A 113 12.90 -14.32 20.49
C VAL A 113 13.59 -12.95 20.56
N LEU A 114 12.95 -11.99 21.22
CA LEU A 114 13.49 -10.66 21.45
C LEU A 114 14.58 -10.70 22.52
N ILE A 115 15.63 -9.91 22.35
CA ILE A 115 16.71 -9.78 23.32
C ILE A 115 16.67 -8.38 23.92
N CYS A 116 16.62 -8.29 25.25
CA CYS A 116 16.75 -7.01 25.94
C CYS A 116 18.19 -6.47 25.75
N PRO A 117 18.40 -5.30 25.14
CA PRO A 117 19.74 -4.77 24.90
C PRO A 117 20.44 -4.32 26.20
N LYS A 118 19.69 -4.06 27.29
CA LYS A 118 20.25 -3.67 28.59
C LYS A 118 20.79 -4.84 29.41
N CYS A 119 20.06 -5.96 29.46
CA CYS A 119 20.42 -7.10 30.33
C CYS A 119 20.77 -8.39 29.58
N GLY A 120 20.61 -8.42 28.25
CA GLY A 120 20.90 -9.60 27.42
C GLY A 120 19.90 -10.74 27.55
N ALA A 121 18.90 -10.62 28.43
CA ALA A 121 17.87 -11.65 28.61
C ALA A 121 17.02 -11.82 27.34
N GLY A 122 16.69 -13.06 27.02
CA GLY A 122 15.70 -13.39 26.00
C GLY A 122 14.30 -13.23 26.54
N ILE A 123 13.43 -12.63 25.74
CA ILE A 123 12.03 -12.31 26.03
C ILE A 123 11.20 -13.20 25.13
N SER A 124 10.72 -14.30 25.69
CA SER A 124 9.96 -15.33 24.95
C SER A 124 8.45 -15.23 25.14
N ASP A 125 8.00 -14.51 26.18
CA ASP A 125 6.58 -14.29 26.47
C ASP A 125 6.24 -12.79 26.37
N GLU A 126 5.14 -12.43 25.68
CA GLU A 126 4.71 -11.04 25.60
C GLU A 126 4.38 -10.43 26.97
N ARG A 127 4.05 -11.22 28.00
CA ARG A 127 3.82 -10.75 29.37
C ARG A 127 5.07 -10.17 30.03
N GLU A 128 6.25 -10.50 29.53
CA GLU A 128 7.52 -9.91 29.96
C GLU A 128 7.74 -8.51 29.37
N LEU A 129 6.85 -8.06 28.48
CA LEU A 129 6.85 -6.75 27.87
C LEU A 129 5.65 -5.92 28.32
N LYS A 130 5.90 -4.63 28.54
CA LYS A 130 4.85 -3.62 28.66
C LYS A 130 4.89 -2.69 27.46
N VAL A 131 3.81 -2.67 26.68
CA VAL A 131 3.67 -1.80 25.51
C VAL A 131 3.05 -0.47 25.95
N TYR A 132 3.73 0.64 25.66
CA TYR A 132 3.27 1.99 26.02
C TYR A 132 2.62 2.73 24.85
N ALA A 133 3.12 2.51 23.64
CA ALA A 133 2.63 3.19 22.45
C ALA A 133 2.93 2.39 21.19
N THR A 134 2.17 2.65 20.13
CA THR A 134 2.48 2.19 18.76
C THR A 134 2.65 3.42 17.88
N PHE A 135 3.69 3.44 17.06
CA PHE A 135 4.02 4.57 16.19
C PHE A 135 4.71 4.09 14.91
N PHE A 136 4.96 5.02 14.01
CA PHE A 136 5.80 4.83 12.83
C PHE A 136 7.16 5.48 13.05
N GLU A 137 8.22 4.80 12.63
CA GLU A 137 9.60 5.28 12.67
C GLU A 137 10.16 5.35 11.26
N CYS A 138 10.73 6.49 10.87
CA CYS A 138 11.41 6.62 9.59
C CYS A 138 12.77 5.93 9.65
N VAL A 139 13.04 5.00 8.75
CA VAL A 139 14.33 4.29 8.69
C VAL A 139 15.47 5.24 8.30
N LEU A 140 15.18 6.29 7.52
CA LEU A 140 16.19 7.21 7.01
C LEU A 140 16.65 8.25 8.03
N CYS A 141 15.72 8.83 8.80
CA CYS A 141 16.01 9.94 9.72
C CYS A 141 15.62 9.68 11.17
N HIS A 142 15.12 8.48 11.49
CA HIS A 142 14.68 8.06 12.82
C HIS A 142 13.54 8.90 13.45
N PHE A 143 12.89 9.76 12.65
CA PHE A 143 11.72 10.51 13.12
C PHE A 143 10.58 9.56 13.49
N LYS A 144 10.00 9.75 14.68
CA LYS A 144 8.92 8.94 15.23
C LYS A 144 7.62 9.73 15.21
N THR A 145 6.56 9.15 14.69
CA THR A 145 5.24 9.80 14.62
C THR A 145 4.11 8.78 14.73
N SER A 146 3.02 9.11 15.41
CA SER A 146 1.76 8.35 15.34
C SER A 146 0.98 8.61 14.05
N SER A 147 1.33 9.69 13.34
CA SER A 147 0.61 10.23 12.19
C SER A 147 1.62 10.50 11.07
N PRO A 148 2.02 9.47 10.29
CA PRO A 148 2.80 9.68 9.10
C PRO A 148 1.95 10.43 8.06
N ASP A 149 2.63 11.15 7.16
CA ASP A 149 1.93 11.77 6.04
C ASP A 149 1.37 10.69 5.12
N ILE A 150 0.11 10.84 4.71
CA ILE A 150 -0.50 9.98 3.71
C ILE A 150 -0.29 10.62 2.35
N ILE A 151 0.32 9.90 1.42
CA ILE A 151 0.47 10.31 0.03
C ILE A 151 0.02 9.20 -0.92
N HIS A 152 -0.36 9.59 -2.12
CA HIS A 152 -0.71 8.68 -3.21
C HIS A 152 0.36 8.73 -4.29
N LYS A 153 0.63 7.59 -4.92
CA LYS A 153 1.48 7.48 -6.12
C LYS A 153 0.67 6.88 -7.26
N CYS A 154 0.59 7.59 -8.37
CA CYS A 154 0.05 7.06 -9.61
C CYS A 154 1.09 6.17 -10.30
N HIS A 155 0.74 4.92 -10.58
CA HIS A 155 1.62 3.99 -11.29
C HIS A 155 1.60 4.17 -12.81
N ASN A 156 0.64 4.91 -13.34
CA ASN A 156 0.56 5.21 -14.76
C ASN A 156 1.48 6.38 -15.17
N CYS A 157 1.42 7.51 -14.46
CA CYS A 157 2.20 8.71 -14.80
C CYS A 157 3.24 9.12 -13.76
N GLY A 158 3.38 8.37 -12.65
CA GLY A 158 4.36 8.65 -11.60
C GLY A 158 4.00 9.81 -10.66
N ASN A 159 2.85 10.49 -10.86
CA ASN A 159 2.45 11.62 -10.02
C ASN A 159 2.33 11.23 -8.55
N ILE A 160 2.89 12.06 -7.67
CA ILE A 160 2.75 11.95 -6.21
C ILE A 160 1.89 13.12 -5.72
N PHE A 161 0.88 12.83 -4.91
CA PHE A 161 -0.10 13.82 -4.47
C PHE A 161 -0.69 13.48 -3.09
N LYS A 162 -1.24 14.46 -2.39
CA LYS A 162 -1.90 14.24 -1.09
C LYS A 162 -3.35 13.78 -1.30
N PRO A 163 -4.00 13.15 -0.30
CA PRO A 163 -5.41 12.80 -0.36
C PRO A 163 -6.33 13.97 -0.71
N ALA A 164 -6.02 15.18 -0.24
CA ALA A 164 -6.79 16.39 -0.54
C ALA A 164 -6.76 16.79 -2.03
N ASP A 165 -5.73 16.37 -2.77
CA ASP A 165 -5.56 16.67 -4.20
C ASP A 165 -6.09 15.52 -5.09
N ALA A 166 -6.64 14.47 -4.49
CA ALA A 166 -7.15 13.31 -5.21
C ALA A 166 -8.46 13.65 -5.94
N LEU A 167 -8.59 13.15 -7.17
CA LEU A 167 -9.91 13.09 -7.80
C LEU A 167 -10.65 11.87 -7.26
N LEU A 168 -11.92 12.06 -6.90
CA LEU A 168 -12.81 10.97 -6.50
C LEU A 168 -13.68 10.57 -7.68
N ARG A 169 -13.55 9.32 -8.13
CA ARG A 169 -14.30 8.79 -9.27
C ARG A 169 -15.37 7.80 -8.77
N PRO A 170 -16.67 8.10 -8.93
CA PRO A 170 -17.71 7.14 -8.62
C PRO A 170 -17.66 5.96 -9.58
N LEU A 171 -17.92 4.77 -9.06
CA LEU A 171 -18.20 3.55 -9.80
C LEU A 171 -19.68 3.26 -9.72
N TYR A 172 -20.28 2.83 -10.83
CA TYR A 172 -21.73 2.69 -10.96
C TYR A 172 -22.15 1.23 -11.15
N MET A 173 -23.30 0.87 -10.59
CA MET A 173 -24.13 -0.24 -11.06
C MET A 173 -25.30 0.32 -11.87
N TYR A 174 -25.87 -0.53 -12.73
CA TYR A 174 -26.99 -0.19 -13.59
C TYR A 174 -28.15 -1.17 -13.33
N GLU A 175 -29.35 -0.64 -13.24
CA GLU A 175 -30.59 -1.40 -13.10
C GLU A 175 -31.54 -1.02 -14.23
N LEU A 176 -32.24 -1.99 -14.83
CA LEU A 176 -33.28 -1.69 -15.82
C LEU A 176 -34.39 -0.84 -15.18
N SER A 177 -34.77 0.23 -15.88
CA SER A 177 -35.97 1.00 -15.54
C SER A 177 -37.24 0.25 -15.96
N ASN A 178 -38.41 0.73 -15.54
CA ASN A 178 -39.68 0.18 -16.02
C ASN A 178 -39.81 0.29 -17.55
N LYS A 179 -39.43 1.45 -18.10
CA LYS A 179 -39.41 1.69 -19.55
C LYS A 179 -38.45 0.74 -20.27
N GLY A 180 -37.26 0.50 -19.71
CA GLY A 180 -36.31 -0.49 -20.25
C GLY A 180 -36.86 -1.91 -20.24
N ARG A 181 -37.58 -2.30 -19.18
CA ARG A 181 -38.24 -3.63 -19.10
C ARG A 181 -39.38 -3.77 -20.10
N GLU A 182 -40.10 -2.70 -20.42
CA GLU A 182 -41.21 -2.73 -21.39
C GLU A 182 -40.72 -2.99 -22.83
N LEU A 183 -39.54 -2.51 -23.21
CA LEU A 183 -38.95 -2.75 -24.54
C LEU A 183 -38.47 -4.19 -24.77
N LEU A 184 -38.38 -4.99 -23.71
CA LEU A 184 -37.94 -6.39 -23.77
C LEU A 184 -39.13 -7.38 -23.83
N LYS A 185 -40.36 -6.87 -23.80
CA LYS A 185 -41.59 -7.67 -24.00
C LYS A 185 -41.94 -7.74 -25.47
#